data_AF-A0A5P1E0J0-F1
#
_entry.id   AF-A0A5P1E0J0-F1
#
_cell.length_a   1.000
_cell.length_b   1.000
_cell.length_c   1.000
_cell.angle_alpha   90.00
_cell.angle_beta   90.00
_cell.angle_gamma   90.00
#
_symmetry.space_group_name_H-M   'P 1'
#
loop_
_entity.id
_entity.type
_entity.pdbx_description
1 polymer ?
#
loop_
_entity_poly.entity_id
_entity_poly.type
_entity_poly.pdbx_seq_one_letter_code
_entity_poly.pdbx_strand_id
1 'polypeptide(L)'
;MGGVKGEDLRGLARLLKAMVGAGMGREANEVNSPKLINVTGKIVLCGAKQDYKMNVEASDHVKKAGGVAVIILSQWWMGNQTDADAFLHPASRVTYDDAEEIMKYLSQTSNPTAAIKFNGTQFGHRPAPVVSSFSNRGPNLFNGNIIKPDVIAPGSNILAAWPTEVGPNHTGTNKTFIMVSGTSMAAPHVSGIVALLKHNHQHWSPAAIKSAIMTTAYTKDRDGNPIKDQYEGENAGVFTMGSGHVDPVAANDPGLIYDNDPHDYIRFSSPKKQHNRFSSPSTLFSSASEMKEIWYVFLDEHNLKLR
;
A
#
# COMPACT_ATOMS: atom_id res chain seq x y z
N MET A 1 2.64 -19.51 16.75
CA MET A 1 2.55 -18.05 16.97
C MET A 1 1.29 -17.77 17.77
N GLY A 2 1.40 -17.47 19.06
CA GLY A 2 0.25 -17.12 19.89
C GLY A 2 -0.23 -15.72 19.54
N GLY A 3 -1.47 -15.60 19.06
CA GLY A 3 -2.08 -14.30 18.75
C GLY A 3 -2.18 -13.43 20.00
N VAL A 4 -1.92 -12.13 19.83
CA VAL A 4 -2.29 -11.13 20.83
C VAL A 4 -3.82 -11.13 20.87
N LYS A 5 -4.42 -11.66 21.95
CA LYS A 5 -5.84 -11.48 22.20
C LYS A 5 -6.04 -10.00 22.53
N GLY A 6 -6.59 -9.23 21.60
CA GLY A 6 -7.23 -7.98 21.95
C GLY A 6 -8.35 -8.31 22.94
N GLU A 7 -8.41 -7.63 24.08
CA GLU A 7 -9.56 -7.77 24.97
C GLU A 7 -10.78 -7.20 24.24
N ASP A 8 -11.74 -8.07 23.93
CA ASP A 8 -13.03 -7.66 23.35
C ASP A 8 -13.69 -6.64 24.29
N LEU A 9 -14.22 -5.55 23.72
CA LEU A 9 -15.17 -4.72 24.44
C LEU A 9 -16.48 -5.51 24.56
N ARG A 10 -16.67 -6.20 25.69
CA ARG A 10 -17.82 -7.07 25.94
C ARG A 10 -19.16 -6.33 26.12
N GLY A 11 -19.26 -5.06 25.71
CA GLY A 11 -20.47 -4.25 25.81
C GLY A 11 -20.45 -3.04 24.86
N LEU A 12 -21.64 -2.58 24.48
CA LEU A 12 -21.83 -1.37 23.67
C LEU A 12 -21.33 -0.14 24.44
N ALA A 13 -20.37 0.59 23.87
CA ALA A 13 -19.93 1.87 24.41
C ALA A 13 -20.41 3.02 23.51
N ARG A 14 -20.70 4.17 24.13
CA ARG A 14 -21.15 5.35 23.39
C ARG A 14 -20.04 5.84 22.47
N LEU A 15 -20.38 6.13 21.22
CA LEU A 15 -19.48 6.80 20.29
C LEU A 15 -19.41 8.29 20.61
N LEU A 16 -18.22 8.84 20.48
CA LEU A 16 -17.97 10.25 20.59
C LEU A 16 -17.08 10.70 19.43
N LYS A 17 -17.62 11.62 18.62
CA LYS A 17 -16.79 12.39 17.71
C LYS A 17 -15.95 13.35 18.54
N ALA A 18 -14.65 13.07 18.68
CA ALA A 18 -13.71 14.06 19.16
C ALA A 18 -12.91 14.54 17.94
N MET A 19 -13.00 15.83 17.62
CA MET A 19 -12.03 16.42 16.70
C MET A 19 -10.71 16.58 17.45
N VAL A 20 -9.95 15.50 17.57
CA VAL A 20 -8.54 15.58 17.98
C VAL A 20 -7.79 16.14 16.78
N GLY A 21 -7.69 17.46 16.73
CA GLY A 21 -7.14 18.20 15.59
C GLY A 21 -5.62 18.03 15.46
N ALA A 22 -5.19 17.91 14.20
CA ALA A 22 -3.91 18.43 13.73
C ALA A 22 -3.96 18.58 12.18
N GLY A 23 -4.68 19.59 11.67
CA GLY A 23 -4.72 20.07 10.25
C GLY A 23 -5.14 19.05 9.17
N MET A 24 -5.69 19.38 7.99
CA MET A 24 -6.18 20.57 7.29
C MET A 24 -7.19 20.06 6.25
N GLY A 25 -8.28 20.80 5.98
CA GLY A 25 -8.97 20.75 4.67
C GLY A 25 -10.49 20.54 4.66
N ARG A 26 -11.21 21.68 4.63
CA ARG A 26 -12.60 21.91 4.14
C ARG A 26 -13.77 21.32 4.94
N GLU A 27 -13.95 21.83 6.16
CA GLU A 27 -15.20 22.35 6.78
C GLU A 27 -14.97 22.49 8.29
N ALA A 28 -14.02 23.35 8.67
CA ALA A 28 -13.73 23.64 10.08
C ALA A 28 -13.67 25.15 10.29
N ASN A 29 -14.77 25.84 9.98
CA ASN A 29 -15.03 27.18 10.51
C ASN A 29 -16.04 27.06 11.65
N GLU A 30 -15.53 26.69 12.83
CA GLU A 30 -16.09 27.15 14.11
C GLU A 30 -15.01 26.93 15.18
N VAL A 31 -14.13 27.92 15.32
CA VAL A 31 -13.24 28.04 16.48
C VAL A 31 -14.08 28.59 17.62
N ASN A 32 -14.74 27.68 18.35
CA ASN A 32 -15.20 27.94 19.71
C ASN A 32 -14.30 27.15 20.66
N SER A 33 -13.89 27.80 21.76
CA SER A 33 -12.99 27.33 22.83
C SER A 33 -13.04 25.82 23.09
N PRO A 34 -11.92 25.15 23.44
CA PRO A 34 -11.91 23.70 23.64
C PRO A 34 -12.80 23.35 24.82
N LYS A 35 -14.07 23.03 24.56
CA LYS A 35 -14.90 22.29 25.51
C LYS A 35 -14.07 21.07 25.86
N LEU A 36 -13.68 20.91 27.12
CA LEU A 36 -13.11 19.64 27.58
C LEU A 36 -14.16 18.56 27.29
N ILE A 37 -13.92 17.80 26.24
CA ILE A 37 -14.82 16.73 25.83
C ILE A 37 -14.57 15.59 26.82
N ASN A 38 -15.58 15.24 27.62
CA ASN A 38 -15.51 14.07 28.50
C ASN A 38 -15.56 12.80 27.64
N VAL A 39 -14.42 12.11 27.53
CA VAL A 39 -14.24 10.85 26.78
C VAL A 39 -14.33 9.62 27.68
N THR A 40 -14.46 9.79 29.00
CA THR A 40 -14.48 8.68 29.96
C THR A 40 -15.59 7.68 29.63
N GLY A 41 -15.22 6.41 29.46
CA GLY A 41 -16.18 5.34 29.14
C GLY A 41 -16.66 5.30 27.68
N LYS A 42 -16.06 6.09 26.77
CA LYS A 42 -16.52 6.23 25.38
C LYS A 42 -15.52 5.68 24.36
N ILE A 43 -16.03 5.30 23.20
CA ILE A 43 -15.22 5.03 22.00
C ILE A 43 -15.04 6.34 21.26
N VAL A 44 -13.79 6.74 21.03
CA VAL A 44 -13.46 8.01 20.37
C VAL A 44 -13.16 7.78 18.90
N LEU A 45 -13.78 8.59 18.03
CA LEU A 45 -13.47 8.60 16.60
C LEU A 45 -12.36 9.62 16.32
N CYS A 46 -11.28 9.19 15.67
CA CYS A 46 -10.15 10.03 15.30
C CYS A 46 -9.89 9.94 13.79
N GLY A 47 -9.57 11.06 13.13
CA GLY A 47 -9.15 11.03 11.74
C GLY A 47 -7.75 10.44 11.58
N ALA A 48 -7.57 9.57 10.58
CA ALA A 48 -6.29 8.94 10.30
C ALA A 48 -5.21 9.96 9.91
N LYS A 49 -3.98 9.68 10.35
CA LYS A 49 -2.74 10.32 9.91
C LYS A 49 -1.94 9.34 9.06
N GLN A 50 -1.12 9.90 8.17
CA GLN A 50 -0.23 9.12 7.30
C GLN A 50 0.86 8.40 8.09
N ASP A 51 1.40 9.03 9.13
CA ASP A 51 2.32 8.38 10.06
C ASP A 51 1.53 7.57 11.09
N TYR A 52 1.71 6.24 11.07
CA TYR A 52 1.07 5.33 12.02
C TYR A 52 1.38 5.68 13.48
N LYS A 53 2.55 6.27 13.76
CA LYS A 53 2.93 6.68 15.13
C LYS A 53 1.95 7.71 15.68
N MET A 54 1.51 8.66 14.86
CA MET A 54 0.53 9.66 15.27
C MET A 54 -0.84 9.04 15.58
N ASN A 55 -1.24 8.00 14.85
CA ASN A 55 -2.47 7.26 15.16
C ASN A 55 -2.35 6.55 16.52
N VAL A 56 -1.20 5.91 16.77
CA VAL A 56 -0.92 5.20 18.03
C VAL A 56 -0.85 6.17 19.21
N GLU A 57 -0.20 7.32 19.06
CA GLU A 57 -0.13 8.38 20.08
C GLU A 57 -1.51 8.98 20.39
N ALA A 58 -2.33 9.23 19.36
CA ALA A 58 -3.70 9.67 19.55
C ALA A 58 -4.53 8.67 20.36
N SER A 59 -4.33 7.37 20.11
CA SER A 59 -4.97 6.29 20.88
C SER A 59 -4.53 6.28 22.35
N ASP A 60 -3.24 6.49 22.62
CA ASP A 60 -2.71 6.59 23.98
C ASP A 60 -3.26 7.82 24.75
N HIS A 61 -3.39 8.97 24.08
CA HIS A 61 -4.02 10.15 24.68
C HIS A 61 -5.50 9.90 25.05
N VAL A 62 -6.26 9.21 24.18
CA VAL A 62 -7.65 8.84 24.50
C VAL A 62 -7.71 7.90 25.70
N LYS A 63 -6.82 6.90 25.77
CA LYS A 63 -6.73 5.99 26.91
C LYS A 63 -6.43 6.73 28.21
N LYS A 64 -5.44 7.64 28.22
CA LYS A 64 -5.08 8.47 29.38
C LYS A 64 -6.24 9.36 29.84
N ALA A 65 -7.08 9.80 28.93
CA ALA A 65 -8.28 10.60 29.23
C ALA A 65 -9.50 9.74 29.66
N GLY A 66 -9.36 8.42 29.78
CA GLY A 66 -10.41 7.50 30.25
C GLY A 66 -11.30 6.92 29.15
N GLY A 67 -10.99 7.13 27.86
CA GLY A 67 -11.68 6.51 26.74
C GLY A 67 -11.45 5.00 26.68
N VAL A 68 -12.45 4.24 26.26
CA VAL A 68 -12.41 2.76 26.26
C VAL A 68 -11.91 2.18 24.93
N ALA A 69 -11.94 2.95 23.85
CA ALA A 69 -11.42 2.54 22.54
C ALA A 69 -11.24 3.71 21.58
N VAL A 70 -10.57 3.46 20.45
CA VAL A 70 -10.47 4.40 19.33
C VAL A 70 -10.85 3.76 18.01
N ILE A 71 -11.62 4.46 17.17
CA ILE A 71 -11.77 4.10 15.75
C ILE A 71 -11.05 5.16 14.93
N ILE A 72 -10.06 4.72 14.13
CA ILE A 72 -9.30 5.55 13.22
C ILE A 72 -10.00 5.56 11.87
N LEU A 73 -10.56 6.71 11.51
CA LEU A 73 -11.30 6.95 10.28
C LEU A 73 -10.33 7.32 9.16
N SER A 74 -10.18 6.45 8.14
CA SER A 74 -9.35 6.78 6.98
C SER A 74 -9.91 7.98 6.22
N GLN A 75 -9.02 8.72 5.57
CA GLN A 75 -9.35 9.93 4.82
C GLN A 75 -9.47 9.62 3.33
N TRP A 76 -10.14 10.49 2.56
CA TRP A 76 -10.40 10.25 1.13
C TRP A 76 -9.12 9.98 0.32
N TRP A 77 -8.01 10.67 0.62
CA TRP A 77 -6.72 10.48 -0.06
C TRP A 77 -5.99 9.20 0.34
N MET A 78 -6.49 8.48 1.35
CA MET A 78 -5.94 7.20 1.80
C MET A 78 -6.66 6.01 1.15
N GLY A 79 -7.68 6.27 0.32
CA GLY A 79 -8.43 5.24 -0.39
C GLY A 79 -9.03 4.16 0.51
N ASN A 80 -9.31 3.00 -0.08
CA ASN A 80 -9.97 1.87 0.61
C ASN A 80 -8.95 0.89 1.23
N GLN A 81 -7.89 1.42 1.85
CA GLN A 81 -6.82 0.63 2.48
C GLN A 81 -6.98 0.60 4.01
N THR A 82 -6.66 -0.54 4.61
CA THR A 82 -6.49 -0.69 6.06
C THR A 82 -5.04 -0.96 6.43
N ASP A 83 -4.53 -0.28 7.46
CA ASP A 83 -3.23 -0.55 8.06
C ASP A 83 -3.38 -1.20 9.43
N ALA A 84 -2.51 -2.17 9.72
CA ALA A 84 -2.43 -2.88 10.99
C ALA A 84 -1.53 -2.13 11.99
N ASP A 85 -1.92 -0.89 12.30
CA ASP A 85 -1.22 -0.03 13.26
C ASP A 85 -1.16 -0.71 14.65
N ALA A 86 0.01 -0.67 15.29
CA ALA A 86 0.28 -1.40 16.53
C ALA A 86 -0.25 -0.67 17.79
N PHE A 87 -1.57 -0.63 17.96
CA PHE A 87 -2.21 0.00 19.12
C PHE A 87 -2.04 -0.81 20.43
N LEU A 88 -1.85 -0.13 21.57
CA LEU A 88 -1.85 -0.73 22.94
C LEU A 88 -3.16 -0.52 23.71
N HIS A 89 -4.18 -0.06 22.99
CA HIS A 89 -5.52 0.23 23.48
C HIS A 89 -6.49 -0.29 22.42
N PRO A 90 -7.66 -0.87 22.78
CA PRO A 90 -8.61 -1.35 21.79
C PRO A 90 -8.87 -0.29 20.71
N ALA A 91 -8.46 -0.62 19.49
CA ALA A 91 -8.58 0.30 18.38
C ALA A 91 -8.76 -0.46 17.06
N SER A 92 -9.46 0.18 16.13
CA SER A 92 -9.65 -0.31 14.78
C SER A 92 -9.45 0.81 13.79
N ARG A 93 -8.69 0.54 12.74
CA ARG A 93 -8.64 1.42 11.57
C ARG A 93 -9.64 0.93 10.55
N VAL A 94 -10.48 1.82 10.08
CA VAL A 94 -11.51 1.54 9.06
C VAL A 94 -11.14 2.21 7.75
N THR A 95 -11.70 1.75 6.65
CA THR A 95 -11.48 2.36 5.35
C THR A 95 -12.20 3.70 5.21
N TYR A 96 -12.01 4.40 4.08
CA TYR A 96 -12.72 5.65 3.83
C TYR A 96 -14.24 5.42 3.68
N ASP A 97 -14.65 4.42 2.91
CA ASP A 97 -16.07 4.11 2.70
C ASP A 97 -16.77 3.77 4.04
N ASP A 98 -16.14 2.91 4.86
CA ASP A 98 -16.63 2.58 6.20
C ASP A 98 -16.68 3.82 7.12
N ALA A 99 -15.70 4.73 6.98
CA ALA A 99 -15.70 5.98 7.73
C ALA A 99 -16.88 6.87 7.36
N GLU A 100 -17.25 6.97 6.08
CA GLU A 100 -18.44 7.70 5.64
C GLU A 100 -19.71 7.09 6.21
N GLU A 101 -19.83 5.76 6.21
CA GLU A 101 -20.98 5.07 6.81
C GLU A 101 -21.09 5.30 8.32
N ILE A 102 -19.97 5.24 9.05
CA ILE A 102 -19.91 5.54 10.49
C ILE A 102 -20.32 6.99 10.75
N MET A 103 -19.83 7.93 9.94
CA MET A 103 -20.18 9.34 10.05
C MET A 103 -21.66 9.61 9.77
N LYS A 104 -22.25 8.89 8.80
CA LYS A 104 -23.68 8.90 8.53
C LYS A 104 -24.49 8.31 9.69
N TYR A 105 -24.04 7.20 10.27
CA TYR A 105 -24.69 6.60 11.44
C TYR A 105 -24.78 7.59 12.61
N LEU A 106 -23.70 8.33 12.89
CA LEU A 106 -23.67 9.32 13.98
C LEU A 106 -24.70 10.45 13.81
N SER A 107 -25.00 10.87 12.57
CA SER A 107 -25.96 11.96 12.33
C SER A 107 -27.41 11.51 12.46
N GLN A 108 -27.66 10.19 12.40
CA GLN A 108 -29.00 9.60 12.42
C GLN A 108 -29.50 9.24 13.82
N THR A 109 -28.64 9.24 14.84
CA THR A 109 -29.01 8.87 16.21
C THR A 109 -28.44 9.82 17.25
N SER A 110 -29.25 10.13 18.27
CA SER A 110 -28.84 10.98 19.40
C SER A 110 -27.98 10.25 20.43
N ASN A 111 -27.93 8.92 20.39
CA ASN A 111 -27.14 8.10 21.31
C ASN A 111 -26.42 6.96 20.58
N PRO A 112 -25.42 7.27 19.74
CA PRO A 112 -24.71 6.27 18.96
C PRO A 112 -23.87 5.36 19.86
N THR A 113 -23.87 4.07 19.57
CA THR A 113 -23.09 3.07 20.29
C THR A 113 -22.38 2.14 19.33
N ALA A 114 -21.21 1.66 19.70
CA ALA A 114 -20.46 0.68 18.91
C ALA A 114 -19.78 -0.36 19.82
N ALA A 115 -19.33 -1.43 19.19
CA ALA A 115 -18.45 -2.42 19.79
C ALA A 115 -17.34 -2.78 18.79
N ILE A 116 -16.13 -3.00 19.30
CA ILE A 116 -14.99 -3.50 18.52
C ILE A 116 -14.76 -4.94 18.96
N LYS A 117 -14.76 -5.86 17.99
CA LYS A 117 -14.53 -7.29 18.21
C LYS A 117 -13.23 -7.70 17.54
N PHE A 118 -12.35 -8.38 18.26
CA PHE A 118 -11.07 -8.84 17.74
C PHE A 118 -11.15 -10.32 17.35
N ASN A 119 -11.27 -10.58 16.05
CA ASN A 119 -11.33 -11.96 15.53
C ASN A 119 -9.94 -12.54 15.16
N GLY A 120 -8.85 -11.87 15.54
CA GLY A 120 -7.49 -12.24 15.12
C GLY A 120 -7.24 -12.02 13.63
N THR A 121 -6.14 -12.56 13.12
CA THR A 121 -5.78 -12.47 11.69
C THR A 121 -6.71 -13.34 10.86
N GLN A 122 -7.42 -12.70 9.92
CA GLN A 122 -8.27 -13.39 8.96
C GLN A 122 -7.52 -13.59 7.65
N PHE A 123 -7.64 -14.79 7.08
CA PHE A 123 -7.04 -15.14 5.79
C PHE A 123 -8.09 -15.23 4.70
N GLY A 124 -7.65 -15.13 3.45
CA GLY A 124 -8.54 -15.26 2.31
C GLY A 124 -9.35 -14.00 1.98
N HIS A 125 -8.87 -12.83 2.39
CA HIS A 125 -9.41 -11.54 1.94
C HIS A 125 -9.46 -11.46 0.40
N ARG A 126 -10.48 -10.78 -0.12
CA ARG A 126 -10.72 -10.54 -1.54
C ARG A 126 -11.22 -9.12 -1.76
N PRO A 127 -10.88 -8.48 -2.89
CA PRO A 127 -9.94 -8.95 -3.92
C PRO A 127 -8.48 -8.96 -3.41
N ALA A 128 -7.63 -9.83 -3.97
CA ALA A 128 -6.20 -9.86 -3.65
C ALA A 128 -5.37 -10.50 -4.80
N PRO A 129 -4.24 -9.90 -5.21
CA PRO A 129 -3.71 -8.62 -4.75
C PRO A 129 -4.50 -7.41 -5.26
N VAL A 130 -4.28 -6.26 -4.62
CA VAL A 130 -4.72 -4.93 -5.04
C VAL A 130 -3.56 -3.96 -4.88
N VAL A 131 -3.51 -2.91 -5.70
CA VAL A 131 -2.49 -1.86 -5.57
C VAL A 131 -2.90 -0.91 -4.45
N SER A 132 -2.02 -0.74 -3.47
CA SER A 132 -2.28 0.08 -2.29
C SER A 132 -2.36 1.56 -2.62
N SER A 133 -3.21 2.30 -1.92
CA SER A 133 -3.52 3.70 -2.19
C SER A 133 -2.31 4.64 -2.02
N PHE A 134 -1.31 4.26 -1.24
CA PHE A 134 -0.05 5.02 -1.08
C PHE A 134 0.97 4.81 -2.21
N SER A 135 0.81 3.79 -3.06
CA SER A 135 1.85 3.37 -4.02
C SER A 135 1.98 4.34 -5.20
N ASN A 136 3.03 5.17 -5.25
CA ASN A 136 3.23 6.15 -6.33
C ASN A 136 2.95 5.61 -7.74
N ARG A 137 2.20 6.41 -8.52
CA ARG A 137 1.82 6.12 -9.89
C ARG A 137 2.73 6.84 -10.88
N GLY A 138 2.88 6.27 -12.06
CA GLY A 138 3.51 6.92 -13.21
C GLY A 138 2.61 8.00 -13.83
N PRO A 139 3.03 8.58 -14.97
CA PRO A 139 4.24 8.23 -15.72
C PRO A 139 5.53 8.71 -15.04
N ASN A 140 6.67 8.22 -15.53
CA ASN A 140 7.97 8.72 -15.10
C ASN A 140 8.17 10.16 -15.58
N LEU A 141 8.12 11.12 -14.66
CA LEU A 141 8.26 12.56 -14.96
C LEU A 141 9.64 12.94 -15.51
N PHE A 142 10.67 12.13 -15.24
CA PHE A 142 12.02 12.36 -15.78
C PHE A 142 12.18 11.84 -17.20
N ASN A 143 11.41 10.82 -17.58
CA ASN A 143 11.47 10.21 -18.89
C ASN A 143 10.14 9.53 -19.23
N GLY A 144 9.26 10.28 -19.88
CA GLY A 144 7.91 9.82 -20.23
C GLY A 144 7.87 8.62 -21.18
N ASN A 145 9.00 8.26 -21.80
CA ASN A 145 9.09 7.10 -22.69
C ASN A 145 9.33 5.78 -21.94
N ILE A 146 9.65 5.81 -20.64
CA ILE A 146 9.82 4.62 -19.80
C ILE A 146 8.65 4.52 -18.82
N ILE A 147 7.83 3.47 -18.97
CA ILE A 147 6.76 3.18 -18.00
C ILE A 147 7.36 2.91 -16.62
N LYS A 148 6.73 3.50 -15.60
CA LYS A 148 6.94 3.20 -14.18
C LYS A 148 5.59 3.11 -13.47
N PRO A 149 5.46 2.25 -12.44
CA PRO A 149 6.47 1.31 -11.93
C PRO A 149 6.75 0.14 -12.89
N ASP A 150 7.77 -0.69 -12.60
CA ASP A 150 8.07 -1.88 -13.42
C ASP A 150 7.14 -3.06 -13.08
N VAL A 151 6.94 -3.34 -11.79
CA VAL A 151 6.11 -4.43 -11.23
C VAL A 151 5.57 -4.03 -9.85
N ILE A 152 4.61 -4.78 -9.32
CA ILE A 152 4.14 -4.70 -7.93
C ILE A 152 4.49 -5.98 -7.14
N ALA A 153 4.62 -5.85 -5.83
CA ALA A 153 4.89 -6.95 -4.91
C ALA A 153 4.22 -6.66 -3.54
N PRO A 154 4.14 -7.64 -2.63
CA PRO A 154 3.52 -7.45 -1.32
C PRO A 154 4.20 -6.34 -0.52
N GLY A 155 3.45 -5.27 -0.22
CA GLY A 155 3.97 -4.10 0.49
C GLY A 155 3.07 -3.59 1.62
N SER A 156 1.90 -4.19 1.84
CA SER A 156 0.93 -3.72 2.84
C SER A 156 0.82 -4.70 4.00
N ASN A 157 0.86 -4.17 5.22
CA ASN A 157 0.81 -4.94 6.47
C ASN A 157 1.84 -6.08 6.52
N ILE A 158 3.07 -5.80 6.09
CA ILE A 158 4.16 -6.79 6.08
C ILE A 158 4.75 -6.89 7.48
N LEU A 159 4.66 -8.09 8.08
CA LEU A 159 5.30 -8.42 9.35
C LEU A 159 6.80 -8.63 9.16
N ALA A 160 7.63 -7.82 9.82
CA ALA A 160 9.08 -7.93 9.76
C ALA A 160 9.73 -7.68 11.13
N ALA A 161 11.00 -8.08 11.26
CA ALA A 161 11.79 -7.84 12.46
C ALA A 161 11.95 -6.32 12.72
N TRP A 162 12.00 -5.96 13.99
CA TRP A 162 12.12 -4.59 14.45
C TRP A 162 13.21 -4.49 15.51
N PRO A 163 14.06 -3.44 15.49
CA PRO A 163 15.23 -3.37 16.37
C PRO A 163 14.88 -3.14 17.84
N THR A 164 13.66 -2.70 18.14
CA THR A 164 13.20 -2.42 19.51
C THR A 164 11.84 -3.08 19.77
N GLU A 165 11.46 -3.17 21.04
CA GLU A 165 10.11 -3.59 21.41
C GLU A 165 9.06 -2.66 20.81
N VAL A 166 8.00 -3.26 20.27
CA VAL A 166 6.92 -2.55 19.58
C VAL A 166 5.83 -2.16 20.59
N GLY A 167 5.41 -0.89 20.53
CA GLY A 167 4.33 -0.31 21.32
C GLY A 167 4.80 0.78 22.31
N PRO A 168 3.92 1.72 22.72
CA PRO A 168 4.22 2.81 23.66
C PRO A 168 4.94 2.43 24.97
N ASN A 169 4.77 1.20 25.46
CA ASN A 169 5.52 0.67 26.60
C ASN A 169 6.51 -0.37 26.11
N HIS A 170 7.74 0.06 25.81
CA HIS A 170 8.90 -0.77 25.42
C HIS A 170 9.36 -1.81 26.48
N THR A 171 8.53 -2.06 27.49
CA THR A 171 8.75 -3.01 28.58
C THR A 171 7.60 -4.02 28.73
N GLY A 172 6.60 -3.99 27.84
CA GLY A 172 5.32 -4.67 28.04
C GLY A 172 4.89 -5.64 26.93
N THR A 173 5.52 -5.62 25.76
CA THR A 173 5.13 -6.52 24.66
C THR A 173 6.13 -7.65 24.43
N ASN A 174 7.41 -7.46 24.78
CA ASN A 174 8.53 -8.35 24.43
C ASN A 174 8.53 -8.73 22.93
N LYS A 175 7.88 -7.93 22.06
CA LYS A 175 7.74 -8.23 20.62
C LYS A 175 8.71 -7.37 19.83
N THR A 176 9.60 -8.02 19.10
CA THR A 176 10.59 -7.41 18.19
C THR A 176 10.18 -7.58 16.73
N PHE A 177 8.87 -7.56 16.45
CA PHE A 177 8.30 -7.66 15.11
C PHE A 177 7.10 -6.72 14.99
N ILE A 178 6.98 -6.04 13.86
CA ILE A 178 5.90 -5.08 13.57
C ILE A 178 5.35 -5.30 12.17
N MET A 179 4.07 -4.99 11.96
CA MET A 179 3.48 -4.86 10.64
C MET A 179 3.60 -3.41 10.17
N VAL A 180 4.22 -3.22 9.00
CA VAL A 180 4.34 -1.91 8.37
C VAL A 180 3.95 -2.02 6.90
N SER A 181 3.37 -0.94 6.37
CA SER A 181 3.01 -0.79 4.97
C SER A 181 3.96 0.18 4.27
N GLY A 182 4.27 -0.09 3.01
CA GLY A 182 5.07 0.78 2.16
C GLY A 182 5.66 0.07 0.94
N THR A 183 5.99 0.85 -0.09
CA THR A 183 6.81 0.33 -1.21
C THR A 183 8.19 -0.09 -0.73
N SER A 184 8.69 0.48 0.37
CA SER A 184 9.88 0.02 1.10
C SER A 184 9.77 -1.43 1.59
N MET A 185 8.56 -1.99 1.75
CA MET A 185 8.34 -3.39 2.10
C MET A 185 8.15 -4.25 0.86
N ALA A 186 7.63 -3.70 -0.24
CA ALA A 186 7.57 -4.38 -1.53
C ALA A 186 8.97 -4.59 -2.16
N ALA A 187 9.84 -3.57 -2.07
CA ALA A 187 11.19 -3.61 -2.62
C ALA A 187 12.03 -4.82 -2.16
N PRO A 188 12.14 -5.14 -0.84
CA PRO A 188 12.92 -6.29 -0.40
C PRO A 188 12.34 -7.64 -0.83
N HIS A 189 11.03 -7.75 -1.06
CA HIS A 189 10.45 -8.96 -1.67
C HIS A 189 11.00 -9.15 -3.09
N VAL A 190 11.00 -8.09 -3.91
CA VAL A 190 11.56 -8.13 -5.27
C VAL A 190 13.07 -8.37 -5.22
N SER A 191 13.82 -7.75 -4.31
CA SER A 191 15.25 -7.99 -4.13
C SER A 191 15.55 -9.46 -3.78
N GLY A 192 14.73 -10.09 -2.94
CA GLY A 192 14.83 -11.52 -2.63
C GLY A 192 14.61 -12.40 -3.86
N ILE A 193 13.59 -12.08 -4.68
CA ILE A 193 13.34 -12.76 -5.95
C ILE A 193 14.54 -12.61 -6.88
N VAL A 194 15.07 -11.40 -7.04
CA VAL A 194 16.27 -11.12 -7.86
C VAL A 194 17.47 -11.97 -7.40
N ALA A 195 17.70 -12.08 -6.09
CA ALA A 195 18.80 -12.89 -5.55
C ALA A 195 18.63 -14.38 -5.87
N LEU A 196 17.41 -14.93 -5.74
CA LEU A 196 17.11 -16.32 -6.08
C LEU A 196 17.28 -16.58 -7.58
N LEU A 197 16.78 -15.68 -8.43
CA LEU A 197 16.96 -15.78 -9.87
C LEU A 197 18.44 -15.70 -10.27
N LYS A 198 19.22 -14.80 -9.65
CA LYS A 198 20.65 -14.71 -9.90
C LYS A 198 21.40 -15.97 -9.46
N HIS A 199 20.97 -16.62 -8.38
CA HIS A 199 21.55 -17.89 -7.94
C HIS A 199 21.27 -19.01 -8.96
N ASN A 200 20.04 -19.15 -9.42
CA ASN A 200 19.63 -20.19 -10.38
C ASN A 200 20.14 -19.92 -11.80
N HIS A 201 20.31 -18.64 -12.17
CA HIS A 201 20.72 -18.19 -13.50
C HIS A 201 21.95 -17.29 -13.40
N GLN A 202 23.08 -17.87 -12.98
CA GLN A 202 24.30 -17.12 -12.65
C GLN A 202 24.83 -16.22 -13.77
N HIS A 203 24.58 -16.58 -15.03
CA HIS A 203 25.02 -15.84 -16.22
C HIS A 203 24.05 -14.73 -16.64
N TRP A 204 22.84 -14.65 -16.09
CA TRP A 204 21.89 -13.61 -16.45
C TRP A 204 22.39 -12.23 -16.01
N SER A 205 22.25 -11.26 -16.91
CA SER A 205 22.47 -9.85 -16.63
C SER A 205 21.37 -9.32 -15.68
N PRO A 206 21.56 -8.12 -15.08
CA PRO A 206 20.49 -7.45 -14.37
C PRO A 206 19.24 -7.20 -15.22
N ALA A 207 19.40 -6.92 -16.52
CA ALA A 207 18.29 -6.68 -17.43
C ALA A 207 17.56 -7.97 -17.79
N ALA A 208 18.28 -9.08 -17.98
CA ALA A 208 17.68 -10.40 -18.14
C ALA A 208 16.82 -10.80 -16.93
N ILE A 209 17.32 -10.59 -15.70
CA ILE A 209 16.55 -10.85 -14.48
C ILE A 209 15.31 -9.95 -14.41
N LYS A 210 15.49 -8.64 -14.67
CA LYS A 210 14.37 -7.70 -14.69
C LYS A 210 13.31 -8.12 -15.73
N SER A 211 13.74 -8.49 -16.93
CA SER A 211 12.86 -8.97 -17.98
C SER A 211 12.08 -10.20 -17.53
N ALA A 212 12.75 -11.20 -16.96
CA ALA A 212 12.10 -12.42 -16.48
C ALA A 212 11.00 -12.09 -15.47
N ILE A 213 11.28 -11.23 -14.49
CA ILE A 213 10.28 -10.81 -13.48
C ILE A 213 9.09 -10.09 -14.13
N MET A 214 9.35 -9.21 -15.09
CA MET A 214 8.31 -8.39 -15.73
C MET A 214 7.44 -9.20 -16.69
N THR A 215 8.03 -10.05 -17.54
CA THR A 215 7.29 -10.79 -18.58
C THR A 215 6.45 -11.93 -18.02
N THR A 216 6.76 -12.38 -16.80
CA THR A 216 6.00 -13.43 -16.11
C THR A 216 5.11 -12.91 -14.99
N ALA A 217 5.06 -11.58 -14.78
CA ALA A 217 4.15 -10.98 -13.82
C ALA A 217 2.68 -11.17 -14.25
N TYR A 218 1.78 -11.29 -13.29
CA TYR A 218 0.34 -11.48 -13.55
C TYR A 218 -0.48 -10.24 -13.22
N THR A 219 -1.55 -10.03 -13.98
CA THR A 219 -2.42 -8.83 -13.90
C THR A 219 -3.81 -9.09 -13.33
N LYS A 220 -4.04 -10.34 -12.88
CA LYS A 220 -5.32 -10.79 -12.32
C LYS A 220 -5.22 -11.03 -10.83
N ASP A 221 -6.30 -10.75 -10.11
CA ASP A 221 -6.45 -11.16 -8.73
C ASP A 221 -6.71 -12.68 -8.62
N ARG A 222 -6.77 -13.17 -7.39
CA ARG A 222 -7.01 -14.58 -7.09
C ARG A 222 -8.35 -15.11 -7.59
N ASP A 223 -9.32 -14.24 -7.86
CA ASP A 223 -10.63 -14.61 -8.37
C ASP A 223 -10.70 -14.49 -9.91
N GLY A 224 -9.57 -14.14 -10.56
CA GLY A 224 -9.44 -14.04 -12.00
C GLY A 224 -9.86 -12.69 -12.59
N ASN A 225 -10.19 -11.72 -11.75
CA ASN A 225 -10.55 -10.36 -12.16
C ASN A 225 -9.31 -9.50 -12.36
N PRO A 226 -9.36 -8.40 -13.13
CA PRO A 226 -8.26 -7.45 -13.17
C PRO A 226 -7.90 -6.93 -11.78
N ILE A 227 -6.60 -6.83 -11.47
CA ILE A 227 -6.11 -6.22 -10.22
C ILE A 227 -6.67 -4.79 -10.12
N LYS A 228 -7.14 -4.42 -8.92
CA LYS A 228 -7.73 -3.10 -8.63
C LYS A 228 -6.71 -2.12 -8.03
N ASP A 229 -6.95 -0.82 -8.22
CA ASP A 229 -6.28 0.27 -7.49
C ASP A 229 -7.16 0.71 -6.32
N GLN A 230 -6.63 0.66 -5.08
CA GLN A 230 -7.36 1.10 -3.90
C GLN A 230 -7.51 2.62 -3.79
N TYR A 231 -6.79 3.40 -4.59
CA TYR A 231 -6.93 4.86 -4.60
C TYR A 231 -8.21 5.31 -5.31
N GLU A 232 -8.49 4.77 -6.51
CA GLU A 232 -9.66 5.15 -7.32
C GLU A 232 -10.79 4.12 -7.29
N GLY A 233 -10.52 2.88 -6.86
CA GLY A 233 -11.46 1.75 -6.96
C GLY A 233 -11.51 1.10 -8.35
N GLU A 234 -10.78 1.66 -9.31
CA GLU A 234 -10.75 1.22 -10.70
C GLU A 234 -9.76 0.08 -10.95
N ASN A 235 -9.75 -0.45 -12.18
CA ASN A 235 -8.74 -1.44 -12.59
C ASN A 235 -7.36 -0.78 -12.65
N ALA A 236 -6.34 -1.44 -12.07
CA ALA A 236 -4.98 -0.96 -12.09
C ALA A 236 -4.43 -0.98 -13.52
N GLY A 237 -3.99 0.17 -14.01
CA GLY A 237 -3.34 0.31 -15.31
C GLY A 237 -1.82 0.13 -15.24
N VAL A 238 -1.15 0.25 -16.38
CA VAL A 238 0.31 0.12 -16.49
C VAL A 238 1.09 1.14 -15.67
N PHE A 239 0.57 2.35 -15.49
CA PHE A 239 1.18 3.37 -14.61
C PHE A 239 0.92 3.13 -13.13
N THR A 240 0.10 2.15 -12.79
CA THR A 240 -0.22 1.79 -11.41
C THR A 240 0.50 0.51 -11.00
N MET A 241 0.50 -0.52 -11.86
CA MET A 241 1.09 -1.83 -11.55
C MET A 241 2.28 -2.27 -12.42
N GLY A 242 2.66 -1.48 -13.42
CA GLY A 242 3.66 -1.90 -14.39
C GLY A 242 3.20 -3.15 -15.15
N SER A 243 4.07 -4.15 -15.22
CA SER A 243 3.74 -5.46 -15.82
C SER A 243 2.82 -6.32 -14.96
N GLY A 244 2.56 -5.95 -13.70
CA GLY A 244 1.68 -6.67 -12.79
C GLY A 244 2.39 -7.16 -11.53
N HIS A 245 1.74 -8.07 -10.82
CA HIS A 245 2.27 -8.65 -9.59
C HIS A 245 3.30 -9.73 -9.88
N VAL A 246 4.41 -9.69 -9.15
CA VAL A 246 5.52 -10.64 -9.33
C VAL A 246 5.08 -12.09 -9.12
N ASP A 247 5.58 -12.98 -9.97
CA ASP A 247 5.50 -14.44 -9.85
C ASP A 247 6.92 -15.02 -9.83
N PRO A 248 7.47 -15.36 -8.65
CA PRO A 248 8.82 -15.88 -8.54
C PRO A 248 9.02 -17.23 -9.23
N VAL A 249 7.97 -18.06 -9.28
CA VAL A 249 8.05 -19.42 -9.84
C VAL A 249 8.10 -19.32 -11.36
N ALA A 250 7.20 -18.54 -11.95
CA ALA A 250 7.19 -18.31 -13.39
C ALA A 250 8.46 -17.56 -13.85
N ALA A 251 8.93 -16.57 -13.07
CA ALA A 251 10.14 -15.80 -13.40
C ALA A 251 11.42 -16.67 -13.42
N ASN A 252 11.41 -17.83 -12.77
CA ASN A 252 12.53 -18.75 -12.80
C ASN A 252 12.66 -19.50 -14.14
N ASP A 253 11.58 -19.57 -14.93
CA ASP A 253 11.62 -20.14 -16.28
C ASP A 253 10.73 -19.31 -17.24
N PRO A 254 11.18 -18.11 -17.62
CA PRO A 254 10.37 -17.15 -18.38
C PRO A 254 10.23 -17.52 -19.86
N GLY A 255 10.90 -18.59 -20.32
CA GLY A 255 11.06 -18.94 -21.74
C GLY A 255 11.98 -17.98 -22.49
N LEU A 256 11.53 -16.73 -22.65
CA LEU A 256 12.27 -15.66 -23.33
C LEU A 256 12.62 -14.53 -22.36
N ILE A 257 13.81 -13.96 -22.57
CA ILE A 257 14.27 -12.76 -21.88
C ILE A 257 14.68 -11.68 -22.87
N TYR A 258 14.38 -10.45 -22.51
CA TYR A 258 14.87 -9.25 -23.16
C TYR A 258 16.11 -8.76 -22.41
N ASP A 259 17.28 -9.00 -22.99
CA ASP A 259 18.56 -8.63 -22.40
C ASP A 259 19.07 -7.31 -23.02
N ASN A 260 19.94 -6.59 -22.32
CA ASN A 260 20.64 -5.45 -22.89
C ASN A 260 22.06 -5.32 -22.33
N ASP A 261 22.91 -4.63 -23.08
CA ASP A 261 24.28 -4.37 -22.66
C ASP A 261 24.33 -3.08 -21.82
N PRO A 262 25.18 -2.99 -20.78
CA PRO A 262 25.39 -1.74 -20.04
C PRO A 262 25.68 -0.51 -20.93
N HIS A 263 26.33 -0.69 -22.08
CA HIS A 263 26.57 0.36 -23.06
C HIS A 263 25.29 0.91 -23.70
N ASP A 264 24.21 0.14 -23.74
CA ASP A 264 22.92 0.62 -24.24
C ASP A 264 22.37 1.73 -23.36
N TYR A 265 22.53 1.64 -22.02
CA TYR A 265 22.11 2.71 -21.11
C TYR A 265 22.88 4.02 -21.36
N ILE A 266 24.18 3.94 -21.68
CA ILE A 266 25.01 5.10 -22.03
C ILE A 266 24.56 5.72 -23.36
N ARG A 267 24.24 4.88 -24.35
CA ARG A 267 23.70 5.33 -25.63
C ARG A 267 22.34 6.01 -25.47
N PHE A 268 21.53 5.51 -24.54
CA PHE A 268 20.23 6.09 -24.22
C PHE A 268 20.34 7.42 -23.47
N SER A 269 21.29 7.56 -22.54
CA SER A 269 21.50 8.79 -21.75
C SER A 269 22.20 9.91 -22.52
N SER A 270 22.73 9.63 -23.71
CA SER A 270 23.43 10.60 -24.55
C SER A 270 22.48 11.68 -25.12
N PRO A 271 22.83 12.98 -25.09
CA PRO A 271 21.94 14.10 -25.43
C PRO A 271 21.28 14.03 -26.83
N LYS A 272 21.98 13.43 -27.80
CA LYS A 272 21.51 13.35 -29.21
C LYS A 272 20.21 12.56 -29.41
N LYS A 273 19.86 11.63 -28.51
CA LYS A 273 18.61 10.83 -28.60
C LYS A 273 17.47 11.38 -27.74
N GLN A 274 17.76 12.25 -26.77
CA GLN A 274 16.72 12.87 -25.96
C GLN A 274 15.96 13.93 -26.77
N HIS A 275 16.63 14.71 -27.62
CA HIS A 275 16.00 15.81 -28.36
C HIS A 275 14.94 15.39 -29.40
N ASN A 276 15.05 14.18 -29.99
CA ASN A 276 14.19 13.72 -31.09
C ASN A 276 12.89 12.99 -30.67
N ARG A 277 12.57 12.90 -29.36
CA ARG A 277 11.41 12.12 -28.87
C ARG A 277 10.50 12.86 -27.88
N PHE A 278 10.65 14.18 -27.72
CA PHE A 278 9.80 15.01 -26.86
C PHE A 278 8.53 15.55 -27.54
N SER A 279 8.22 15.12 -28.76
CA SER A 279 7.06 15.59 -29.53
C SER A 279 5.86 14.63 -29.43
N SER A 280 4.87 15.04 -28.62
CA SER A 280 3.44 14.62 -28.57
C SER A 280 3.03 13.44 -27.66
N PRO A 281 2.25 13.70 -26.59
CA PRO A 281 1.57 12.70 -25.78
C PRO A 281 0.08 12.61 -26.16
N SER A 282 -0.29 11.72 -27.09
CA SER A 282 -1.70 11.50 -27.41
C SER A 282 -1.94 10.16 -28.10
N THR A 283 -1.90 9.07 -27.35
CA THR A 283 -2.62 7.84 -27.71
C THR A 283 -2.83 7.00 -26.45
N LEU A 284 -4.10 6.83 -26.08
CA LEU A 284 -4.58 5.90 -25.05
C LEU A 284 -4.58 4.50 -25.66
N PHE A 285 -3.89 3.55 -25.04
CA PHE A 285 -3.84 2.13 -25.47
C PHE A 285 -4.44 1.25 -24.38
N SER A 286 -5.31 0.31 -24.77
CA SER A 286 -6.25 -0.40 -23.89
C SER A 286 -6.08 -1.92 -23.87
N SER A 287 -5.01 -2.46 -24.47
CA SER A 287 -4.83 -3.92 -24.58
C SER A 287 -3.40 -4.44 -24.37
N ALA A 288 -3.28 -5.69 -23.92
CA ALA A 288 -2.01 -6.40 -23.74
C ALA A 288 -1.23 -6.65 -25.06
N SER A 289 -1.90 -6.60 -26.21
CA SER A 289 -1.26 -6.67 -27.53
C SER A 289 -0.51 -5.38 -27.89
N GLU A 290 -0.95 -4.22 -27.40
CA GLU A 290 -0.30 -2.92 -27.61
C GLU A 290 0.91 -2.74 -26.69
N MET A 291 1.02 -3.54 -25.62
CA MET A 291 2.22 -3.53 -24.75
C MET A 291 3.50 -3.88 -25.52
N LYS A 292 3.43 -4.64 -26.63
CA LYS A 292 4.61 -4.97 -27.47
C LYS A 292 5.37 -3.73 -27.95
N GLU A 293 4.67 -2.63 -28.21
CA GLU A 293 5.27 -1.37 -28.67
C GLU A 293 5.85 -0.52 -27.52
N ILE A 294 5.48 -0.78 -26.26
CA ILE A 294 5.93 0.02 -25.11
C ILE A 294 7.18 -0.56 -24.42
N TRP A 295 7.59 -1.78 -24.78
CA TRP A 295 8.88 -2.35 -24.37
C TRP A 295 10.09 -1.69 -25.08
N TYR A 296 9.86 -0.82 -26.07
CA TYR A 296 10.84 -0.21 -26.99
C TYR A 296 11.75 0.87 -26.42
N VAL A 297 12.08 0.84 -25.13
CA VAL A 297 13.17 1.68 -24.64
C VAL A 297 14.54 1.02 -24.87
N PHE A 298 14.60 -0.31 -25.01
CA PHE A 298 15.85 -1.05 -25.27
C PHE A 298 15.76 -2.17 -26.32
N LEU A 299 14.63 -2.35 -26.99
CA LEU A 299 14.45 -3.43 -27.95
C LEU A 299 14.78 -2.98 -29.38
N ASP A 300 16.01 -3.25 -29.78
CA ASP A 300 16.26 -3.66 -31.16
C ASP A 300 15.92 -5.16 -31.25
N GLU A 301 15.32 -5.64 -32.34
CA GLU A 301 15.00 -7.07 -32.55
C GLU A 301 16.24 -7.97 -32.43
N HIS A 302 17.43 -7.36 -32.51
CA HIS A 302 18.73 -7.98 -32.31
C HIS A 302 19.07 -8.40 -30.85
N ASN A 303 18.27 -8.01 -29.85
CA ASN A 303 18.56 -8.29 -28.42
C ASN A 303 17.70 -9.38 -27.78
N LEU A 304 16.82 -10.04 -28.56
CA LEU A 304 16.15 -11.26 -28.09
C LEU A 304 17.18 -12.38 -27.96
N LYS A 305 17.37 -12.88 -26.73
CA LYS A 305 18.17 -14.08 -26.50
C LYS A 305 17.21 -15.25 -26.25
N LEU A 306 17.19 -16.18 -27.21
CA LEU A 306 16.75 -17.54 -26.95
C LEU A 306 17.75 -18.19 -26.00
N ARG A 307 17.24 -18.92 -25.02
CA ARG A 307 18.05 -19.64 -24.04
C ARG A 307 18.81 -20.80 -24.69
#